data_AF-A0A7S0WGA8-F1
#
_entry.id   AF-A0A7S0WGA8-F1
#
_cell.length_a   1.000
_cell.length_b   1.000
_cell.length_c   1.000
_cell.angle_alpha   90.00
_cell.angle_beta   90.00
_cell.angle_gamma   90.00
#
_symmetry.space_group_name_H-M   'P 1'
#
loop_
_entity.id
_entity.type
_entity.pdbx_description
1 polymer ?
#
loop_
_entity_poly.entity_id
_entity_poly.type
_entity_poly.pdbx_seq_one_letter_code
_entity_poly.pdbx_strand_id
1 'polypeptide(L)'
;LLGFRLWMLVGGGDGVLSVSCGHEHTCAILEGGWVKCWGQNDFGQLGLGDTLGRGQARETMGDGLPHVDFGGGRRVLWLDAGHSHSCVVLDDDSVKCWGYNRFGQLGVGDIANRGDGVDEVGGNGTLVGLGGDGRAVTVSAGYFHSCAVV
;
A
#
# COMPACT_ATOMS: atom_id res chain seq x y z
N LEU A 1 32.28 1.92 6.17
CA LEU A 1 30.89 2.43 6.16
C LEU A 1 30.08 1.53 5.24
N LEU A 2 29.51 0.46 5.77
CA LEU A 2 28.63 -0.43 5.01
C LEU A 2 27.31 0.31 4.82
N GLY A 3 27.07 0.80 3.59
CA GLY A 3 25.84 1.51 3.25
C GLY A 3 24.65 0.60 3.46
N PHE A 4 23.68 1.04 4.25
CA PHE A 4 22.36 0.41 4.34
C PHE A 4 21.74 0.40 2.94
N ARG A 5 21.73 -0.76 2.30
CA ARG A 5 21.07 -0.99 1.02
C ARG A 5 19.64 -1.43 1.31
N LEU A 6 18.67 -0.74 0.71
CA LEU A 6 17.23 -0.93 0.93
C LEU A 6 16.74 -2.38 0.75
N TRP A 7 17.39 -3.15 -0.11
CA TRP A 7 17.18 -4.59 -0.30
C TRP A 7 17.28 -5.40 1.01
N MET A 8 18.07 -4.94 1.99
CA MET A 8 18.14 -5.59 3.31
C MET A 8 16.81 -5.50 4.09
N LEU A 9 15.94 -4.53 3.76
CA LEU A 9 14.66 -4.32 4.43
C LEU A 9 13.50 -5.05 3.73
N VAL A 10 13.58 -5.23 2.41
CA VAL A 10 12.47 -5.77 1.59
C VAL A 10 12.73 -7.16 0.99
N GLY A 11 13.95 -7.68 1.10
CA GLY A 11 14.29 -9.05 0.70
C GLY A 11 15.28 -9.09 -0.46
N GLY A 12 16.10 -10.15 -0.47
CA GLY A 12 17.25 -10.29 -1.36
C GLY A 12 16.90 -11.13 -2.58
N GLY A 13 16.09 -10.60 -3.50
CA GLY A 13 15.73 -11.31 -4.74
C GLY A 13 15.21 -10.40 -5.83
N ASP A 14 14.30 -9.49 -5.48
CA ASP A 14 13.63 -8.61 -6.43
C ASP A 14 14.09 -7.17 -6.30
N GLY A 15 14.26 -6.51 -7.46
CA GLY A 15 14.43 -5.06 -7.60
C GLY A 15 13.62 -4.23 -6.64
N VAL A 16 14.15 -3.17 -6.04
CA VAL A 16 13.29 -2.10 -5.53
C VAL A 16 13.16 -1.02 -6.61
N LEU A 17 11.95 -0.84 -7.13
CA LEU A 17 11.65 0.14 -8.19
C LEU A 17 11.37 1.53 -7.61
N SER A 18 10.59 1.60 -6.53
CA SER A 18 10.25 2.85 -5.87
C SER A 18 9.86 2.63 -4.41
N VAL A 19 9.87 3.73 -3.65
CA VAL A 19 9.47 3.76 -2.24
C VAL A 19 8.58 4.98 -2.04
N SER A 20 7.49 4.82 -1.29
CA SER A 20 6.79 5.95 -0.68
C SER A 20 6.81 5.82 0.84
N CYS A 21 7.07 6.95 1.49
CA CYS A 21 7.16 7.06 2.93
C CYS A 21 5.99 7.89 3.42
N GLY A 22 5.07 7.25 4.13
CA GLY A 22 4.06 7.92 4.92
C GLY A 22 4.65 8.47 6.22
N HIS A 23 3.78 8.98 7.09
CA HIS A 23 4.21 9.46 8.40
C HIS A 23 4.54 8.30 9.36
N GLU A 24 3.78 7.21 9.29
CA GLU A 24 3.88 6.10 10.24
C GLU A 24 4.35 4.78 9.62
N HIS A 25 4.35 4.69 8.29
CA HIS A 25 4.71 3.48 7.54
C HIS A 25 5.44 3.79 6.25
N THR A 26 6.16 2.81 5.72
CA THR A 26 6.83 2.87 4.43
C THR A 26 6.37 1.72 3.57
N CYS A 27 6.18 1.97 2.28
CA CYS A 27 5.86 0.96 1.29
C CYS A 27 6.83 1.06 0.12
N ALA A 28 7.18 -0.09 -0.46
CA ALA A 28 8.05 -0.16 -1.63
C ALA A 28 7.39 -0.99 -2.74
N ILE A 29 7.54 -0.53 -3.98
CA ILE A 29 7.23 -1.31 -5.18
C ILE A 29 8.49 -2.08 -5.58
N LEU A 30 8.34 -3.38 -5.75
CA LEU A 30 9.40 -4.29 -6.19
C LEU A 30 9.31 -4.58 -7.68
N GLU A 31 10.39 -5.13 -8.25
CA GLU A 31 10.35 -5.74 -9.58
C GLU A 31 9.21 -6.77 -9.66
N GLY A 32 8.51 -6.79 -10.79
CA GLY A 32 7.28 -7.56 -10.93
C GLY A 32 6.02 -6.85 -10.41
N GLY A 33 6.14 -5.67 -9.79
CA GLY A 33 5.00 -4.85 -9.35
C GLY A 33 4.40 -5.28 -8.01
N TRP A 34 5.13 -6.08 -7.24
CA TRP A 34 4.74 -6.46 -5.88
C TRP A 34 4.96 -5.30 -4.91
N VAL A 35 4.15 -5.22 -3.85
CA VAL A 35 4.31 -4.21 -2.81
C VAL A 35 4.61 -4.86 -1.48
N LYS A 36 5.60 -4.33 -0.77
CA LYS A 36 5.84 -4.63 0.64
C LYS A 36 5.77 -3.37 1.46
N CYS A 37 5.08 -3.43 2.59
CA CYS A 37 4.93 -2.31 3.52
C CYS A 37 5.41 -2.71 4.92
N TRP A 38 6.06 -1.78 5.63
CA TRP A 38 6.52 -1.95 7.00
C TRP A 38 6.34 -0.67 7.82
N GLY A 39 6.44 -0.76 9.15
CA GLY A 39 6.17 0.32 10.09
C GLY A 39 4.93 0.06 10.95
N GLN A 40 4.27 1.14 11.35
CA GLN A 40 3.04 1.10 12.14
C GLN A 40 1.88 0.51 11.34
N ASN A 41 0.96 -0.19 12.02
CA ASN A 41 -0.18 -0.84 11.36
C ASN A 41 -1.50 -0.77 12.15
N ASP A 42 -1.64 0.17 13.10
CA ASP A 42 -2.82 0.22 13.98
C ASP A 42 -4.17 0.37 13.24
N PHE A 43 -4.13 0.85 11.99
CA PHE A 43 -5.30 1.06 11.14
C PHE A 43 -5.27 0.20 9.87
N GLY A 44 -4.42 -0.82 9.82
CA GLY A 44 -4.27 -1.67 8.63
C GLY A 44 -3.50 -1.02 7.49
N GLN A 45 -2.74 0.06 7.73
CA GLN A 45 -2.03 0.82 6.68
C GLN A 45 -0.94 0.02 5.93
N LEU A 46 -0.57 -1.16 6.43
CA LEU A 46 0.31 -2.10 5.71
C LEU A 46 -0.44 -3.02 4.73
N GLY A 47 -1.77 -3.10 4.83
CA GLY A 47 -2.61 -3.81 3.86
C GLY A 47 -2.56 -5.34 3.96
N LEU A 48 -2.17 -5.88 5.11
CA LEU A 48 -1.89 -7.31 5.31
C LEU A 48 -3.07 -8.08 5.92
N GLY A 49 -4.21 -7.41 6.14
CA GLY A 49 -5.40 -8.01 6.75
C GLY A 49 -5.28 -8.25 8.25
N ASP A 50 -4.46 -7.44 8.91
CA ASP A 50 -4.25 -7.41 10.35
C ASP A 50 -3.80 -6.00 10.79
N THR A 51 -3.69 -5.78 12.10
CA THR A 51 -3.24 -4.51 12.69
C THR A 51 -1.87 -4.63 13.37
N LEU A 52 -1.04 -5.59 12.97
CA LEU A 52 0.26 -5.82 13.59
C LEU A 52 1.34 -5.04 12.83
N GLY A 53 2.18 -4.28 13.54
CA GLY A 53 3.33 -3.59 12.94
C GLY A 53 4.38 -4.56 12.38
N ARG A 54 5.18 -4.10 11.41
CA ARG A 54 6.28 -4.89 10.82
C ARG A 54 7.56 -4.06 10.78
N GLY A 55 8.70 -4.75 10.81
CA GLY A 55 10.02 -4.13 10.72
C GLY A 55 10.76 -3.95 12.04
N GLN A 56 10.14 -4.37 13.15
CA GLN A 56 10.75 -4.38 14.49
C GLN A 56 11.61 -5.62 14.76
N ALA A 57 11.46 -6.68 13.95
CA ALA A 57 12.14 -7.96 14.16
C ALA A 57 12.52 -8.63 12.84
N ARG A 58 13.51 -9.53 12.90
CA ARG A 58 14.16 -10.15 11.72
C ARG A 58 13.18 -10.94 10.85
N GLU A 59 12.20 -11.57 11.48
CA GLU A 59 11.15 -12.36 10.85
C GLU A 59 10.09 -11.49 10.14
N THR A 60 10.02 -10.19 10.48
CA THR A 60 9.12 -9.20 9.85
C THR A 60 9.87 -8.25 8.92
N MET A 61 11.01 -8.70 8.39
CA MET A 61 11.92 -7.92 7.54
C MET A 61 12.45 -8.80 6.41
N GLY A 62 12.93 -8.16 5.35
CA GLY A 62 13.55 -8.85 4.23
C GLY A 62 12.60 -9.82 3.55
N ASP A 63 13.04 -11.06 3.36
CA ASP A 63 12.22 -12.12 2.76
C ASP A 63 11.05 -12.55 3.65
N GLY A 64 11.14 -12.33 4.96
CA GLY A 64 10.05 -12.58 5.91
C GLY A 64 8.95 -11.53 5.89
N LEU A 65 9.19 -10.38 5.25
CA LEU A 65 8.17 -9.35 5.08
C LEU A 65 7.20 -9.75 3.97
N PRO A 66 5.91 -9.97 4.28
CA PRO A 66 4.92 -10.40 3.29
C PRO A 66 4.63 -9.28 2.29
N HIS A 67 4.22 -9.68 1.09
CA HIS A 67 3.68 -8.74 0.10
C HIS A 67 2.21 -8.45 0.39
N VAL A 68 1.75 -7.26 0.01
CA VAL A 68 0.33 -6.94 -0.08
C VAL A 68 -0.27 -7.73 -1.24
N ASP A 69 -1.39 -8.40 -1.01
CA ASP A 69 -2.12 -9.11 -2.06
C ASP A 69 -3.29 -8.24 -2.55
N PHE A 70 -3.28 -7.91 -3.83
CA PHE A 70 -4.36 -7.15 -4.50
C PHE A 70 -5.34 -8.08 -5.23
N GLY A 71 -5.19 -9.40 -5.07
CA GLY A 71 -5.91 -10.46 -5.76
C GLY A 71 -5.49 -10.61 -7.22
N GLY A 72 -5.91 -11.71 -7.86
CA GLY A 72 -5.83 -11.88 -9.32
C GLY A 72 -4.45 -11.74 -9.97
N GLY A 73 -3.36 -11.78 -9.20
CA GLY A 73 -2.01 -11.50 -9.69
C GLY A 73 -1.79 -10.06 -10.16
N ARG A 74 -2.60 -9.11 -9.69
CA ARG A 74 -2.52 -7.69 -10.07
C ARG A 74 -1.18 -7.08 -9.66
N ARG A 75 -0.63 -6.23 -10.52
CA ARG A 75 0.62 -5.50 -10.30
C ARG A 75 0.36 -4.03 -9.99
N VAL A 76 1.24 -3.44 -9.19
CA VAL A 76 1.19 -2.02 -8.85
C VAL A 76 2.08 -1.22 -9.78
N LEU A 77 1.52 -0.17 -10.38
CA LEU A 77 2.21 0.76 -11.27
C LEU A 77 2.63 2.04 -10.54
N TRP A 78 1.83 2.49 -9.57
CA TRP A 78 2.10 3.66 -8.75
C TRP A 78 1.63 3.44 -7.33
N LEU A 79 2.36 3.97 -6.35
CA LEU A 79 2.04 3.88 -4.94
C LEU A 79 2.39 5.20 -4.26
N ASP A 80 1.48 5.70 -3.43
CA ASP A 80 1.79 6.79 -2.52
C ASP A 80 1.21 6.53 -1.11
N ALA A 81 1.97 6.92 -0.09
CA ALA A 81 1.66 6.71 1.32
C ALA A 81 1.46 8.06 2.00
N GLY A 82 0.27 8.26 2.57
CA GLY A 82 -0.09 9.43 3.35
C GLY A 82 0.29 9.28 4.83
N HIS A 83 -0.46 9.92 5.73
CA HIS A 83 -0.15 9.83 7.17
C HIS A 83 -0.25 8.39 7.71
N SER A 84 -1.44 7.79 7.60
CA SER A 84 -1.76 6.43 8.05
C SER A 84 -2.61 5.68 7.02
N HIS A 85 -2.49 6.03 5.74
CA HIS A 85 -3.17 5.35 4.64
C HIS A 85 -2.26 5.29 3.42
N SER A 86 -2.56 4.40 2.49
CA SER A 86 -1.83 4.18 1.25
C SER A 86 -2.81 4.09 0.10
N CYS A 87 -2.38 4.53 -1.07
CA CYS A 87 -3.13 4.37 -2.31
C CYS A 87 -2.21 3.82 -3.41
N VAL A 88 -2.78 3.00 -4.29
CA VAL A 88 -2.10 2.44 -5.46
C VAL A 88 -2.90 2.62 -6.73
N VAL A 89 -2.18 2.72 -7.85
CA VAL A 89 -2.70 2.45 -9.20
C VAL A 89 -2.27 1.05 -9.59
N LEU A 90 -3.24 0.21 -9.97
CA LEU A 90 -3.00 -1.15 -10.45
C LEU A 90 -2.79 -1.16 -11.98
N ASP A 91 -2.33 -2.29 -12.51
CA ASP A 91 -2.08 -2.54 -13.93
C ASP A 91 -3.30 -2.56 -14.88
N ASP A 92 -4.51 -2.36 -14.36
CA ASP A 92 -5.72 -2.08 -15.15
C ASP A 92 -6.18 -0.61 -15.04
N ASP A 93 -5.36 0.23 -14.42
CA ASP A 93 -5.59 1.64 -14.09
C ASP A 93 -6.68 1.89 -13.03
N SER A 94 -7.13 0.84 -12.33
CA SER A 94 -7.96 0.99 -11.13
C SER A 94 -7.15 1.44 -9.91
N VAL A 95 -7.85 2.07 -8.97
CA VAL A 95 -7.25 2.57 -7.72
C VAL A 95 -7.80 1.81 -6.52
N LYS A 96 -6.89 1.40 -5.64
CA LYS A 96 -7.21 0.93 -4.29
C LYS A 96 -6.53 1.82 -3.28
N CYS A 97 -7.26 2.18 -2.22
CA CYS A 97 -6.72 2.86 -1.06
C CYS A 97 -7.04 2.05 0.20
N TRP A 98 -6.11 2.00 1.15
CA TRP A 98 -6.28 1.27 2.41
C TRP A 98 -5.61 1.98 3.59
N GLY A 99 -5.92 1.55 4.81
CA GLY A 99 -5.47 2.13 6.07
C GLY A 99 -6.57 2.92 6.78
N TYR A 100 -6.16 3.97 7.51
CA TYR A 100 -7.05 4.84 8.26
C TYR A 100 -8.04 5.56 7.35
N ASN A 101 -9.34 5.53 7.69
CA ASN A 101 -10.41 6.11 6.85
C ASN A 101 -11.45 6.96 7.59
N ARG A 102 -11.22 7.38 8.84
CA ARG A 102 -12.27 8.11 9.60
C ARG A 102 -12.67 9.47 9.02
N PHE A 103 -11.90 10.00 8.07
CA PHE A 103 -12.21 11.24 7.35
C PHE A 103 -12.63 10.99 5.89
N GLY A 104 -12.82 9.72 5.49
CA GLY A 104 -13.16 9.35 4.11
C GLY A 104 -11.98 9.46 3.14
N GLN A 105 -10.74 9.52 3.63
CA GLN A 105 -9.54 9.71 2.81
C GLN A 105 -9.28 8.57 1.81
N LEU A 106 -9.89 7.39 1.99
CA LEU A 106 -9.80 6.31 1.02
C LEU A 106 -10.71 6.53 -0.20
N GLY A 107 -11.71 7.41 -0.11
CA GLY A 107 -12.59 7.74 -1.24
C GLY A 107 -13.55 6.62 -1.66
N VAL A 108 -13.82 5.65 -0.79
CA VAL A 108 -14.65 4.46 -1.08
C VAL A 108 -16.13 4.59 -0.68
N GLY A 109 -16.58 5.78 -0.32
CA GLY A 109 -17.98 6.05 0.03
C GLY A 109 -18.39 5.65 1.46
N ASP A 110 -17.41 5.33 2.31
CA ASP A 110 -17.59 5.06 3.74
C ASP A 110 -16.41 5.60 4.57
N ILE A 111 -16.44 5.38 5.88
CA ILE A 111 -15.41 5.79 6.85
C ILE A 111 -14.73 4.62 7.57
N ALA A 112 -14.93 3.39 7.07
CA ALA A 112 -14.32 2.19 7.65
C ALA A 112 -12.88 2.06 7.17
N ASN A 113 -11.98 1.68 8.08
CA ASN A 113 -10.61 1.34 7.70
C ASN A 113 -10.60 0.13 6.75
N ARG A 114 -9.50 -0.02 6.03
CA ARG A 114 -9.28 -1.17 5.13
C ARG A 114 -7.87 -1.71 5.33
N GLY A 115 -7.73 -3.02 5.24
CA GLY A 115 -6.44 -3.70 5.42
C GLY A 115 -6.18 -4.11 6.86
N ASP A 116 -7.12 -3.82 7.78
CA ASP A 116 -7.18 -4.34 9.13
C ASP A 116 -7.99 -5.65 9.23
N GLY A 117 -8.74 -6.00 8.18
CA GLY A 117 -9.42 -7.29 8.01
C GLY A 117 -8.91 -8.11 6.81
N VAL A 118 -9.09 -9.43 6.89
CA VAL A 118 -8.69 -10.38 5.84
C VAL A 118 -9.35 -10.03 4.49
N ASP A 119 -8.56 -10.00 3.43
CA ASP A 119 -8.98 -9.78 2.03
C ASP A 119 -9.67 -8.42 1.74
N GLU A 120 -9.55 -7.43 2.64
CA GLU A 120 -10.12 -6.10 2.39
C GLU A 120 -9.37 -5.30 1.31
N VAL A 121 -8.08 -5.59 1.09
CA VAL A 121 -7.25 -4.99 0.04
C VAL A 121 -7.18 -5.88 -1.21
N GLY A 122 -7.49 -7.17 -1.07
CA GLY A 122 -7.36 -8.17 -2.13
C GLY A 122 -8.39 -8.04 -3.24
N GLY A 123 -8.59 -9.11 -4.01
CA GLY A 123 -9.30 -9.05 -5.30
C GLY A 123 -10.73 -8.54 -5.20
N ASN A 124 -11.41 -8.82 -4.08
CA ASN A 124 -12.77 -8.37 -3.81
C ASN A 124 -12.84 -7.05 -3.02
N GLY A 125 -11.69 -6.50 -2.63
CA GLY A 125 -11.61 -5.24 -1.90
C GLY A 125 -12.16 -4.07 -2.72
N THR A 126 -12.78 -3.11 -2.03
CA THR A 126 -13.46 -1.97 -2.65
C THR A 126 -12.49 -1.12 -3.48
N LEU A 127 -12.88 -0.82 -4.71
CA LEU A 127 -12.16 0.10 -5.59
C LEU A 127 -12.61 1.54 -5.33
N VAL A 128 -11.70 2.50 -5.54
CA VAL A 128 -12.05 3.93 -5.53
C VAL A 128 -12.82 4.25 -6.81
N GLY A 129 -14.00 4.85 -6.67
CA GLY A 129 -14.83 5.26 -7.80
C GLY A 129 -14.29 6.54 -8.45
N LEU A 130 -13.70 6.43 -9.65
CA LEU A 130 -13.14 7.57 -10.39
C LEU A 130 -14.17 8.30 -11.27
N GLY A 131 -15.38 7.75 -11.39
CA GLY A 131 -16.45 8.27 -12.24
C GLY A 131 -16.29 7.90 -13.72
N GLY A 132 -17.39 7.53 -14.38
CA GLY A 132 -17.37 7.08 -15.79
C GLY A 132 -16.40 5.92 -16.03
N ASP A 133 -15.63 6.01 -17.12
CA ASP A 133 -14.52 5.11 -17.46
C ASP A 133 -13.17 5.62 -16.93
N GLY A 134 -13.13 6.33 -15.79
CA GLY A 134 -11.91 6.95 -15.26
C GLY A 134 -10.79 5.93 -15.05
N ARG A 135 -9.60 6.20 -15.62
CA ARG A 135 -8.41 5.34 -15.54
C ARG A 135 -7.27 6.14 -14.93
N ALA A 136 -6.83 5.77 -13.74
CA ALA A 136 -5.83 6.56 -13.03
C ALA A 136 -4.43 6.36 -13.63
N VAL A 137 -3.66 7.43 -13.69
CA VAL A 137 -2.25 7.43 -14.08
C VAL A 137 -1.36 7.51 -12.83
N THR A 138 -1.78 8.28 -11.84
CA THR A 138 -1.04 8.46 -10.58
C THR A 138 -1.99 8.78 -9.44
N VAL A 139 -1.55 8.51 -8.22
CA VAL A 139 -2.20 8.90 -6.97
C VAL A 139 -1.22 9.67 -6.10
N SER A 140 -1.77 10.58 -5.28
CA SER A 140 -1.04 11.24 -4.21
C SER A 140 -1.86 11.20 -2.92
N ALA A 141 -1.21 10.84 -1.81
CA ALA A 141 -1.82 10.68 -0.50
C ALA A 141 -1.26 11.74 0.47
N GLY A 142 -2.14 12.62 0.94
CA GLY A 142 -1.82 13.62 1.95
C GLY A 142 -2.01 13.10 3.37
N TYR A 143 -2.20 14.02 4.31
CA TYR A 143 -2.40 13.63 5.71
C TYR A 143 -3.77 12.96 5.95
N PHE A 144 -4.84 13.58 5.43
CA PHE A 144 -6.24 13.13 5.57
C PHE A 144 -7.02 13.21 4.26
N HIS A 145 -6.34 13.17 3.11
CA HIS A 145 -6.97 13.24 1.80
C HIS A 145 -6.12 12.49 0.78
N SER A 146 -6.77 12.08 -0.31
CA SER A 146 -6.13 11.45 -1.47
C SER A 146 -6.56 12.16 -2.74
N CYS A 147 -5.66 12.23 -3.71
CA CYS A 147 -5.89 12.76 -5.04
C CYS A 147 -5.48 11.71 -6.07
N ALA A 148 -6.17 11.67 -7.20
CA ALA A 148 -5.80 10.85 -8.35
C ALA A 148 -5.80 11.71 -9.61
N VAL A 149 -4.87 11.43 -10.53
CA VAL A 149 -4.91 11.96 -11.90
C VAL A 149 -5.46 10.86 -12.78
N VAL A 150 -6.48 11.20 -13.57
CA VAL A 150 -7.24 10.34 -14.50
C VAL A 150 -7.23 10.88 -15.91
#